data_AF-A0A523PEU1-F1
#
_entry.id   AF-A0A523PEU1-F1
#
_cell.length_a   1.000
_cell.length_b   1.000
_cell.length_c   1.000
_cell.angle_alpha   90.00
_cell.angle_beta   90.00
_cell.angle_gamma   90.00
#
_symmetry.space_group_name_H-M   'P 1'
#
loop_
_entity.id
_entity.type
_entity.pdbx_description
1 polymer ?
#
loop_
_entity_poly.entity_id
_entity_poly.type
_entity_poly.pdbx_seq_one_letter_code
_entity_poly.pdbx_strand_id
1 'polypeptide(L)'
;MTMTISLHDVTQIDSHVWRASIDRPETSIFKRASSHRIGQLTVILVHSPPKFDATANTLSFAPASATLLNQGFADQAIIIHSPSFSLHAPPGERDKSSDGDERFLHFLRNDLTTIGTSLLRGVRKFFPQGTLVFHPKSGKYVESPHLCNFWTVRIQPRDKSLRITVYGTPESFQLGDSSTVNLKKDMNSYSVFKVAHERQILDAIAIIKQAHQKKCGDKST
;
A
#
# COMPACT_ATOMS: atom_id res chain seq x y z
N MET A 1 22.24 -25.83 -11.98
CA MET A 1 23.15 -25.27 -10.95
C MET A 1 22.36 -24.27 -10.12
N THR A 2 22.16 -24.52 -8.83
CA THR A 2 21.37 -23.65 -7.95
C THR A 2 22.29 -22.56 -7.41
N MET A 3 22.17 -21.34 -7.95
CA MET A 3 22.93 -20.19 -7.46
C MET A 3 22.57 -19.95 -5.99
N THR A 4 23.58 -19.83 -5.12
CA THR A 4 23.42 -19.56 -3.69
C THR A 4 24.15 -18.26 -3.37
N ILE A 5 23.52 -17.40 -2.58
CA ILE A 5 24.16 -16.19 -2.04
C ILE A 5 24.68 -16.54 -0.66
N SER A 6 25.87 -16.06 -0.35
CA SER A 6 26.47 -16.14 0.99
C SER A 6 26.82 -14.74 1.43
N LEU A 7 26.25 -14.32 2.57
CA LEU A 7 26.58 -13.07 3.22
C LEU A 7 27.62 -13.33 4.31
N HIS A 8 28.53 -12.37 4.47
CA HIS A 8 29.60 -12.40 5.47
C HIS A 8 29.35 -11.38 6.58
N ASP A 9 30.14 -11.48 7.66
CA ASP A 9 30.02 -10.62 8.86
C ASP A 9 28.61 -10.63 9.46
N VAL A 10 27.97 -11.81 9.45
CA VAL A 10 26.58 -11.96 9.87
C VAL A 10 26.50 -12.05 11.38
N THR A 11 25.75 -11.13 11.98
CA THR A 11 25.36 -11.17 13.39
C THR A 11 23.89 -11.56 13.50
N GLN A 12 23.59 -12.62 14.25
CA GLN A 12 22.20 -12.98 14.57
C GLN A 12 21.66 -12.03 15.65
N ILE A 13 20.57 -11.33 15.34
CA ILE A 13 19.87 -10.43 16.28
C ILE A 13 18.77 -11.20 17.02
N ASP A 14 18.05 -12.06 16.29
CA ASP A 14 16.97 -12.89 16.79
C ASP A 14 16.99 -14.24 16.05
N SER A 15 16.23 -15.22 16.54
CA SER A 15 15.96 -16.53 15.95
C SER A 15 15.69 -16.52 14.45
N HIS A 16 15.15 -15.42 13.91
CA HIS A 16 14.80 -15.25 12.50
C HIS A 16 15.27 -13.93 11.88
N VAL A 17 16.16 -13.21 12.57
CA VAL A 17 16.64 -11.91 12.13
C VAL A 17 18.15 -11.84 12.23
N TRP A 18 18.79 -11.48 11.11
CA TRP A 18 20.24 -11.30 11.03
C TRP A 18 20.57 -9.93 10.48
N ARG A 19 21.74 -9.44 10.88
CA ARG A 19 22.40 -8.27 10.30
C ARG A 19 23.64 -8.73 9.57
N ALA A 20 23.88 -8.22 8.37
CA ALA A 20 25.06 -8.56 7.58
C ALA A 20 25.58 -7.33 6.83
N SER A 21 26.83 -7.42 6.37
CA SER A 21 27.34 -6.52 5.34
C SER A 21 26.83 -6.98 3.96
N ILE A 22 26.43 -6.06 3.11
CA ILE A 22 26.08 -6.38 1.71
C ILE A 22 26.52 -5.29 0.76
N ASP A 23 27.13 -5.71 -0.35
CA ASP A 23 27.56 -4.80 -1.39
C ASP A 23 26.37 -4.38 -2.27
N ARG A 24 26.29 -3.09 -2.58
CA ARG A 24 25.16 -2.55 -3.36
C ARG A 24 24.95 -3.25 -4.72
N PRO A 25 26.00 -3.59 -5.49
CA PRO A 25 25.81 -4.36 -6.72
C PRO A 25 25.11 -5.71 -6.49
N GLU A 26 25.38 -6.38 -5.36
CA GLU A 26 24.78 -7.68 -5.04
C GLU A 26 23.28 -7.56 -4.78
N THR A 27 22.78 -6.41 -4.29
CA THR A 27 21.33 -6.21 -4.10
C THR A 27 20.50 -6.24 -5.39
N SER A 28 21.14 -6.15 -6.57
CA SER A 28 20.48 -6.20 -7.88
C SER A 28 19.94 -7.59 -8.24
N ILE A 29 20.46 -8.66 -7.62
CA ILE A 29 20.07 -10.05 -7.91
C ILE A 29 18.73 -10.44 -7.28
N PHE A 30 18.20 -9.63 -6.36
CA PHE A 30 16.96 -9.92 -5.66
C PHE A 30 15.73 -9.40 -6.42
N LYS A 31 14.65 -10.18 -6.36
CA LYS A 31 13.33 -9.71 -6.78
C LYS A 31 12.90 -8.55 -5.90
N ARG A 32 12.59 -7.39 -6.50
CA ARG A 32 12.16 -6.19 -5.77
C ARG A 32 10.67 -6.24 -5.45
N ALA A 33 10.31 -6.03 -4.20
CA ALA A 33 8.92 -5.82 -3.79
C ALA A 33 8.44 -4.39 -4.04
N SER A 34 9.35 -3.41 -4.03
CA SER A 34 9.04 -2.00 -4.25
C SER A 34 10.17 -1.27 -4.99
N SER A 35 9.85 -0.15 -5.64
CA SER A 35 10.81 0.74 -6.30
C SER A 35 11.39 1.84 -5.39
N HIS A 36 10.93 1.93 -4.14
CA HIS A 36 11.31 2.99 -3.23
C HIS A 36 12.61 2.65 -2.51
N ARG A 37 13.54 3.61 -2.50
CA ARG A 37 14.80 3.56 -1.74
C ARG A 37 14.67 4.53 -0.58
N ILE A 38 14.48 4.03 0.64
CA ILE A 38 14.30 4.91 1.80
C ILE A 38 15.22 4.44 2.93
N GLY A 39 16.03 5.37 3.44
CA GLY A 39 16.84 5.14 4.64
C GLY A 39 18.15 4.36 4.42
N GLN A 40 18.88 4.15 5.51
CA GLN A 40 20.22 3.60 5.49
C GLN A 40 20.26 2.09 5.25
N LEU A 41 19.27 1.35 5.74
CA LEU A 41 19.35 -0.12 5.82
C LEU A 41 18.71 -0.81 4.62
N THR A 42 19.43 -1.75 4.03
CA THR A 42 18.85 -2.72 3.11
C THR A 42 18.02 -3.75 3.89
N VAL A 43 16.84 -4.13 3.39
CA VAL A 43 15.99 -5.13 4.07
C VAL A 43 15.63 -6.23 3.08
N ILE A 44 16.00 -7.46 3.43
CA ILE A 44 15.80 -8.66 2.61
C ILE A 44 14.91 -9.64 3.38
N LEU A 45 13.81 -10.06 2.75
CA LEU A 45 12.95 -11.11 3.25
C LEU A 45 13.32 -12.43 2.57
N VAL A 46 13.61 -13.46 3.35
CA VAL A 46 13.91 -14.81 2.88
C VAL A 46 12.75 -15.75 3.22
N HIS A 47 12.20 -16.37 2.19
CA HIS A 47 11.01 -17.25 2.26
C HIS A 47 11.37 -18.71 2.50
N SER A 48 12.62 -19.11 2.26
CA SER A 48 13.11 -20.45 2.55
C SER A 48 14.11 -20.41 3.70
N PRO A 49 14.24 -21.49 4.52
CA PRO A 49 15.16 -21.51 5.64
C PRO A 49 16.59 -21.17 5.21
N PRO A 50 17.18 -20.06 5.68
CA PRO A 50 18.57 -19.76 5.41
C PRO A 50 19.47 -20.68 6.23
N LYS A 51 20.67 -20.97 5.71
CA LYS A 51 21.70 -21.70 6.45
C LYS A 51 22.61 -20.69 7.14
N PHE A 52 22.51 -20.60 8.46
CA PHE A 52 23.39 -19.78 9.27
C PHE A 52 24.52 -20.63 9.86
N ASP A 53 25.76 -20.24 9.62
CA ASP A 53 26.95 -20.79 10.25
C ASP A 53 27.52 -19.77 11.24
N ALA A 54 27.34 -20.03 12.54
CA ALA A 54 27.80 -19.18 13.62
C ALA A 54 29.33 -19.18 13.80
N THR A 55 30.02 -20.22 13.31
CA THR A 55 31.49 -20.32 13.40
C THR A 55 32.13 -19.45 12.32
N ALA A 56 31.57 -19.48 11.11
CA ALA A 56 32.03 -18.68 9.99
C ALA A 56 31.40 -17.28 9.93
N ASN A 57 30.40 -16.98 10.76
CA ASN A 57 29.55 -15.78 10.68
C ASN A 57 28.99 -15.57 9.26
N THR A 58 28.47 -16.63 8.67
CA THR A 58 27.92 -16.61 7.30
C THR A 58 26.45 -17.01 7.25
N LEU A 59 25.72 -16.40 6.33
CA LEU A 59 24.31 -16.72 6.07
C LEU A 59 24.12 -17.01 4.58
N SER A 60 23.64 -18.20 4.26
CA SER A 60 23.45 -18.63 2.88
C SER A 60 22.00 -18.95 2.55
N PHE A 61 21.52 -18.48 1.40
CA PHE A 61 20.16 -18.74 0.91
C PHE A 61 20.08 -18.62 -0.63
N ALA A 62 19.01 -19.15 -1.22
CA ALA A 62 18.80 -19.06 -2.65
C ALA A 62 18.27 -17.65 -3.02
N PRO A 63 18.82 -16.96 -4.04
CA PRO A 63 18.32 -15.66 -4.49
C PRO A 63 16.82 -15.67 -4.81
N ALA A 64 16.35 -16.75 -5.45
CA ALA A 64 14.94 -16.92 -5.82
C ALA A 64 14.00 -17.03 -4.60
N SER A 65 14.54 -17.42 -3.44
CA SER A 65 13.81 -17.47 -2.18
C SER A 65 13.82 -16.13 -1.42
N ALA A 66 14.44 -15.09 -1.98
CA ALA A 66 14.60 -13.80 -1.33
C ALA A 66 13.86 -12.69 -2.07
N THR A 67 13.40 -11.70 -1.32
CA THR A 67 12.72 -10.51 -1.82
C THR A 67 13.32 -9.29 -1.17
N LEU A 68 13.73 -8.32 -1.98
CA LEU A 68 14.23 -7.03 -1.51
C LEU A 68 13.02 -6.15 -1.14
N LEU A 69 12.85 -5.90 0.16
CA LEU A 69 11.79 -5.05 0.70
C LEU A 69 12.16 -3.57 0.62
N ASN A 70 13.42 -3.27 0.95
CA ASN A 70 13.99 -1.93 0.88
C ASN A 70 15.45 -2.00 0.42
N GLN A 71 15.85 -1.07 -0.45
CA GLN A 71 17.25 -0.89 -0.83
C GLN A 71 17.81 0.35 -0.13
N GLY A 72 18.61 0.11 0.91
CA GLY A 72 19.26 1.17 1.67
C GLY A 72 20.49 1.73 0.95
N PHE A 73 21.07 2.78 1.51
CA PHE A 73 22.32 3.37 1.02
C PHE A 73 23.55 3.03 1.89
N ALA A 74 23.41 2.39 3.05
CA ALA A 74 24.55 1.82 3.75
C ALA A 74 24.91 0.44 3.16
N ASP A 75 26.08 -0.05 3.53
CA ASP A 75 26.61 -1.39 3.31
C ASP A 75 25.99 -2.43 4.28
N GLN A 76 24.87 -2.10 4.92
CA GLN A 76 24.25 -2.95 5.92
C GLN A 76 22.88 -3.46 5.47
N ALA A 77 22.66 -4.74 5.70
CA ALA A 77 21.38 -5.41 5.48
C ALA A 77 20.80 -5.99 6.77
N ILE A 78 19.48 -5.94 6.86
CA ILE A 78 18.68 -6.76 7.77
C ILE A 78 18.04 -7.87 6.95
N ILE A 79 18.29 -9.10 7.35
CA ILE A 79 17.76 -10.32 6.74
C ILE A 79 16.71 -10.89 7.68
N ILE A 80 15.50 -11.09 7.17
CA ILE A 80 14.37 -11.62 7.93
C ILE A 80 13.95 -12.94 7.30
N HIS A 81 13.94 -14.02 8.07
CA HIS A 81 13.34 -15.29 7.64
C HIS A 81 11.90 -15.37 8.14
N SER A 82 10.96 -15.65 7.24
CA SER A 82 9.57 -15.91 7.62
C SER A 82 9.16 -17.32 7.21
N PRO A 83 9.02 -18.27 8.15
CA PRO A 83 8.73 -19.68 7.85
C PRO A 83 7.29 -19.93 7.34
N SER A 84 6.48 -18.89 7.13
CA SER A 84 5.05 -19.02 6.83
C SER A 84 4.59 -18.20 5.61
N PHE A 85 5.29 -18.33 4.49
CA PHE A 85 4.78 -17.87 3.19
C PHE A 85 4.66 -19.04 2.23
N SER A 86 3.57 -19.80 2.33
CA SER A 86 3.25 -20.85 1.36
C SER A 86 2.50 -20.25 0.17
N LEU A 87 3.18 -20.14 -0.98
CA LEU A 87 2.56 -19.89 -2.28
C LEU A 87 1.90 -21.19 -2.78
N HIS A 88 0.77 -21.57 -2.17
CA HIS A 88 -0.16 -22.56 -2.74
C HIS A 88 -1.56 -21.97 -2.68
N ALA A 89 -2.14 -21.74 -3.86
CA ALA A 89 -3.47 -21.19 -4.04
C ALA A 89 -4.55 -22.27 -3.83
N PRO A 90 -5.55 -22.04 -2.95
CA PRO A 90 -6.89 -22.55 -3.12
C PRO A 90 -7.77 -21.48 -3.81
N PRO A 91 -8.81 -21.90 -4.57
CA PRO A 91 -9.73 -20.98 -5.22
C PRO A 91 -10.60 -20.29 -4.16
N GLY A 92 -10.36 -19.00 -3.98
CA GLY A 92 -11.04 -18.18 -2.97
C GLY A 92 -10.17 -16.98 -2.60
N GLU A 93 -9.93 -16.11 -3.58
CA GLU A 93 -9.20 -14.85 -3.45
C GLU A 93 -9.71 -14.04 -2.25
N ARG A 94 -8.96 -14.09 -1.14
CA ARG A 94 -8.92 -13.01 -0.17
C ARG A 94 -7.72 -12.16 -0.54
N ASP A 95 -8.03 -11.04 -1.16
CA ASP A 95 -7.10 -9.98 -1.50
C ASP A 95 -6.18 -9.65 -0.32
N LYS A 96 -4.91 -9.42 -0.65
CA LYS A 96 -3.91 -8.81 0.21
C LYS A 96 -4.42 -7.44 0.65
N SER A 97 -5.09 -7.40 1.79
CA SER A 97 -5.47 -6.17 2.43
C SER A 97 -4.22 -5.44 2.90
N SER A 98 -4.08 -4.23 2.40
CA SER A 98 -3.08 -3.29 2.80
C SER A 98 -3.45 -2.76 4.20
N ASP A 99 -2.55 -2.85 5.18
CA ASP A 99 -2.76 -2.55 6.61
C ASP A 99 -3.66 -1.33 6.90
N GLY A 100 -3.57 -0.27 6.09
CA GLY A 100 -4.38 0.92 6.29
C GLY A 100 -5.83 0.87 5.78
N ASP A 101 -6.15 0.03 4.80
CA ASP A 101 -7.53 -0.24 4.38
C ASP A 101 -8.28 -1.01 5.48
N GLU A 102 -7.63 -2.04 6.04
CA GLU A 102 -8.13 -2.79 7.19
C GLU A 102 -8.35 -1.90 8.40
N ARG A 103 -7.37 -1.05 8.70
CA ARG A 103 -7.49 -0.05 9.75
C ARG A 103 -8.67 0.89 9.51
N PHE A 104 -8.86 1.39 8.29
CA PHE A 104 -10.01 2.24 7.96
C PHE A 104 -11.33 1.50 8.27
N LEU A 105 -11.47 0.27 7.82
CA LEU A 105 -12.68 -0.54 8.03
C LEU A 105 -12.91 -0.84 9.52
N HIS A 106 -11.85 -1.11 10.29
CA HIS A 106 -11.92 -1.38 11.72
C HIS A 106 -12.48 -0.18 12.52
N PHE A 107 -12.17 1.05 12.11
CA PHE A 107 -12.66 2.26 12.76
C PHE A 107 -14.07 2.70 12.30
N LEU A 108 -14.69 1.97 11.37
CA LEU A 108 -16.08 2.22 11.01
C LEU A 108 -17.03 1.72 12.10
N ARG A 109 -18.06 2.52 12.38
CA ARG A 109 -19.20 2.07 13.18
C ARG A 109 -20.11 1.18 12.32
N ASN A 110 -20.91 0.33 12.96
CA ASN A 110 -21.79 -0.64 12.28
C ASN A 110 -22.67 -0.03 11.17
N ASP A 111 -23.10 1.22 11.33
CA ASP A 111 -23.92 1.96 10.36
C ASP A 111 -23.15 2.41 9.12
N LEU A 112 -21.82 2.48 9.18
CA LEU A 112 -20.95 2.84 8.07
C LEU A 112 -20.18 1.66 7.49
N THR A 113 -20.14 0.51 8.16
CA THR A 113 -19.37 -0.67 7.72
C THR A 113 -19.73 -1.08 6.29
N THR A 114 -21.02 -1.28 5.99
CA THR A 114 -21.46 -1.70 4.65
C THR A 114 -21.06 -0.69 3.57
N ILE A 115 -21.24 0.61 3.85
CA ILE A 115 -20.91 1.70 2.92
C ILE A 115 -19.39 1.76 2.69
N GLY A 116 -18.62 1.75 3.77
CA GLY A 116 -17.16 1.85 3.70
C GLY A 116 -16.51 0.64 3.04
N THR A 117 -16.98 -0.58 3.35
CA THR A 117 -16.52 -1.80 2.69
C THR A 117 -16.83 -1.78 1.19
N SER A 118 -18.05 -1.42 0.81
CA SER A 118 -18.45 -1.38 -0.59
C SER A 118 -17.74 -0.29 -1.37
N LEU A 119 -17.53 0.89 -0.76
CA LEU A 119 -16.71 1.96 -1.33
C LEU A 119 -15.26 1.50 -1.56
N LEU A 120 -14.59 0.98 -0.53
CA LEU A 120 -13.20 0.53 -0.67
C LEU A 120 -13.06 -0.58 -1.71
N ARG A 121 -13.92 -1.59 -1.64
CA ARG A 121 -13.93 -2.69 -2.62
C ARG A 121 -14.08 -2.14 -4.04
N GLY A 122 -14.98 -1.18 -4.24
CA GLY A 122 -15.19 -0.53 -5.52
C GLY A 122 -13.98 0.27 -6.00
N VAL A 123 -13.32 1.02 -5.12
CA VAL A 123 -12.09 1.76 -5.44
C VAL A 123 -10.94 0.81 -5.78
N ARG A 124 -10.71 -0.23 -4.97
CA ARG A 124 -9.61 -1.19 -5.14
C ARG A 124 -9.74 -2.06 -6.39
N LYS A 125 -10.97 -2.30 -6.89
CA LYS A 125 -11.17 -2.90 -8.22
C LYS A 125 -10.49 -2.11 -9.35
N PHE A 126 -10.38 -0.78 -9.24
CA PHE A 126 -9.73 0.07 -10.24
C PHE A 126 -8.28 0.42 -9.86
N PHE A 127 -7.98 0.44 -8.56
CA PHE A 127 -6.67 0.79 -8.02
C PHE A 127 -6.15 -0.32 -7.09
N PRO A 128 -5.81 -1.51 -7.62
CA PRO A 128 -5.51 -2.70 -6.80
C PRO A 128 -4.22 -2.59 -6.00
N GLN A 129 -3.30 -1.71 -6.42
CA GLN A 129 -2.04 -1.45 -5.71
C GLN A 129 -2.16 -0.35 -4.66
N GLY A 130 -3.32 0.31 -4.58
CA GLY A 130 -3.55 1.42 -3.68
C GLY A 130 -3.77 0.98 -2.24
N THR A 131 -3.47 1.87 -1.29
CA THR A 131 -3.77 1.67 0.14
C THR A 131 -4.10 3.00 0.80
N LEU A 132 -4.96 2.98 1.82
CA LEU A 132 -5.19 4.14 2.67
C LEU A 132 -4.06 4.32 3.70
N VAL A 133 -3.64 5.55 3.93
CA VAL A 133 -2.71 5.92 5.01
C VAL A 133 -3.40 6.91 5.94
N PHE A 134 -3.44 6.60 7.23
CA PHE A 134 -4.07 7.47 8.22
C PHE A 134 -3.14 8.61 8.65
N HIS A 135 -3.64 9.84 8.61
CA HIS A 135 -2.93 11.04 9.07
C HIS A 135 -3.59 11.60 10.35
N PRO A 136 -2.99 11.37 11.54
CA PRO A 136 -3.61 11.72 12.82
C PRO A 136 -3.96 13.21 12.97
N LYS A 137 -3.10 14.11 12.48
CA LYS A 137 -3.31 15.56 12.58
C LYS A 137 -4.58 16.04 11.87
N SER A 138 -4.96 15.41 10.75
CA SER A 138 -6.13 15.81 9.95
C SER A 138 -7.33 14.88 10.16
N GLY A 139 -7.10 13.71 10.75
CA GLY A 139 -8.09 12.64 10.88
C GLY A 139 -8.53 12.06 9.53
N LYS A 140 -7.70 12.20 8.48
CA LYS A 140 -8.01 11.74 7.13
C LYS A 140 -7.23 10.47 6.82
N TYR A 141 -7.84 9.60 6.04
CA TYR A 141 -7.17 8.53 5.31
C TYR A 141 -6.89 9.03 3.90
N VAL A 142 -5.65 8.93 3.46
CA VAL A 142 -5.17 9.44 2.17
C VAL A 142 -4.71 8.26 1.33
N GLU A 143 -5.04 8.27 0.05
CA GLU A 143 -4.55 7.26 -0.88
C GLU A 143 -3.02 7.28 -1.00
N SER A 144 -2.42 6.09 -1.13
CA SER A 144 -0.99 5.86 -1.32
C SER A 144 -0.79 4.86 -2.46
N PRO A 145 0.28 4.96 -3.29
CA PRO A 145 1.50 5.77 -3.11
C PRO A 145 1.29 7.29 -3.25
N HIS A 146 1.99 8.07 -2.40
CA HIS A 146 1.81 9.52 -2.25
C HIS A 146 2.04 10.37 -3.50
N LEU A 147 2.68 9.80 -4.53
CA LEU A 147 2.88 10.46 -5.82
C LEU A 147 1.55 10.74 -6.53
N CYS A 148 0.48 10.05 -6.13
CA CYS A 148 -0.85 10.16 -6.69
C CYS A 148 -1.90 10.36 -5.57
N ASN A 149 -1.82 11.46 -4.81
CA ASN A 149 -2.80 11.81 -3.78
C ASN A 149 -4.10 12.40 -4.39
N PHE A 150 -4.85 11.60 -5.16
CA PHE A 150 -6.04 12.07 -5.87
C PHE A 150 -7.33 12.03 -5.04
N TRP A 151 -7.37 11.26 -3.94
CA TRP A 151 -8.52 11.21 -3.05
C TRP A 151 -8.15 10.99 -1.58
N THR A 152 -9.05 11.38 -0.69
CA THR A 152 -8.99 11.14 0.75
C THR A 152 -10.38 10.82 1.29
N VAL A 153 -10.45 10.07 2.38
CA VAL A 153 -11.68 9.81 3.13
C VAL A 153 -11.51 10.14 4.60
N ARG A 154 -12.54 10.79 5.18
CA ARG A 154 -12.65 11.02 6.62
C ARG A 154 -14.00 10.53 7.11
N ILE A 155 -13.96 9.70 8.15
CA ILE A 155 -15.16 9.23 8.85
C ILE A 155 -15.80 10.43 9.57
N GLN A 156 -17.11 10.62 9.41
CA GLN A 156 -17.91 11.63 10.09
C GLN A 156 -18.96 10.94 10.99
N PRO A 157 -18.60 10.58 12.25
CA PRO A 157 -19.49 9.80 13.12
C PRO A 157 -20.80 10.52 13.48
N ARG A 158 -20.79 11.87 13.48
CA ARG A 158 -21.94 12.69 13.92
C ARG A 158 -23.10 12.64 12.95
N ASP A 159 -22.82 12.67 11.65
CA ASP A 159 -23.83 12.67 10.59
C ASP A 159 -23.85 11.36 9.79
N LYS A 160 -23.15 10.33 10.29
CA LYS A 160 -23.10 8.98 9.73
C LYS A 160 -22.74 8.99 8.25
N SER A 161 -21.66 9.68 7.92
CA SER A 161 -21.19 9.79 6.54
C SER A 161 -19.68 9.62 6.41
N LEU A 162 -19.24 9.36 5.18
CA LEU A 162 -17.84 9.45 4.77
C LEU A 162 -17.65 10.75 3.99
N ARG A 163 -16.83 11.66 4.51
CA ARG A 163 -16.42 12.87 3.78
C ARG A 163 -15.29 12.49 2.83
N ILE A 164 -15.54 12.60 1.54
CA ILE A 164 -14.57 12.33 0.48
C ILE A 164 -14.08 13.67 -0.07
N THR A 165 -12.75 13.84 -0.15
CA THR A 165 -12.14 14.95 -0.90
C THR A 165 -11.38 14.36 -2.08
N VAL A 166 -11.58 14.92 -3.28
CA VAL A 166 -10.96 14.48 -4.53
C VAL A 166 -10.30 15.66 -5.26
N TYR A 167 -9.26 15.38 -6.04
CA TYR A 167 -8.62 16.36 -6.92
C TYR A 167 -9.51 16.70 -8.12
N GLY A 168 -9.65 17.99 -8.42
CA GLY A 168 -10.53 18.54 -9.45
C GLY A 168 -11.58 19.48 -8.86
N THR A 169 -12.08 20.43 -9.66
CA THR A 169 -13.23 21.28 -9.26
C THR A 169 -14.56 20.62 -9.67
N PRO A 170 -15.71 20.97 -9.07
CA PRO A 170 -16.97 20.29 -9.36
C PRO A 170 -17.33 20.26 -10.85
N GLU A 171 -17.05 21.36 -11.55
CA GLU A 171 -17.31 21.55 -12.98
C GLU A 171 -16.42 20.66 -13.86
N SER A 172 -15.33 20.15 -13.32
CA SER A 172 -14.41 19.28 -14.05
C SER A 172 -14.88 17.82 -14.13
N PHE A 173 -15.91 17.45 -13.36
CA PHE A 173 -16.44 16.09 -13.33
C PHE A 173 -17.66 15.96 -14.23
N GLN A 174 -17.67 14.91 -15.05
CA GLN A 174 -18.83 14.53 -15.84
C GLN A 174 -19.77 13.72 -14.95
N LEU A 175 -20.68 14.43 -14.29
CA LEU A 175 -21.78 13.84 -13.54
C LEU A 175 -23.02 13.84 -14.42
N GLY A 176 -23.69 12.69 -14.53
CA GLY A 176 -25.00 12.65 -15.19
C GLY A 176 -26.07 13.34 -14.33
N ASP A 177 -27.17 13.72 -14.95
CA ASP A 177 -28.30 14.40 -14.28
C ASP A 177 -28.91 13.58 -13.12
N SER A 178 -28.67 12.27 -13.11
CA SER A 178 -29.12 11.34 -12.07
C SER A 178 -28.12 11.13 -10.92
N SER A 179 -27.07 11.96 -10.83
CA SER A 179 -26.06 11.83 -9.77
C SER A 179 -26.67 12.03 -8.38
N THR A 180 -26.38 11.11 -7.47
CA THR A 180 -26.91 11.06 -6.11
C THR A 180 -25.98 11.70 -5.07
N VAL A 181 -24.83 12.23 -5.51
CA VAL A 181 -23.83 12.89 -4.68
C VAL A 181 -23.79 14.38 -4.94
N ASN A 182 -23.78 15.18 -3.87
CA ASN A 182 -23.65 16.62 -3.95
C ASN A 182 -22.17 17.01 -3.88
N LEU A 183 -21.56 17.22 -5.04
CA LEU A 183 -20.16 17.63 -5.17
C LEU A 183 -20.01 19.13 -5.02
N LYS A 184 -19.17 19.57 -4.07
CA LYS A 184 -18.92 20.98 -3.75
C LYS A 184 -17.45 21.31 -3.90
N LYS A 185 -17.13 22.56 -4.18
CA LYS A 185 -15.75 23.06 -4.21
C LYS A 185 -15.10 22.95 -2.82
N ASP A 186 -13.86 22.48 -2.75
CA ASP A 186 -13.03 22.40 -1.54
C ASP A 186 -11.63 22.98 -1.86
N MET A 187 -11.17 24.00 -1.15
CA MET A 187 -9.87 24.66 -1.41
C MET A 187 -9.64 25.01 -2.91
N ASN A 188 -8.39 25.32 -3.27
CA ASN A 188 -7.99 25.49 -4.66
C ASN A 188 -7.67 24.11 -5.25
N SER A 189 -8.39 23.73 -6.33
CA SER A 189 -8.21 22.48 -7.09
C SER A 189 -8.74 21.19 -6.47
N TYR A 190 -9.58 21.25 -5.43
CA TYR A 190 -10.25 20.06 -4.88
C TYR A 190 -11.77 20.23 -4.85
N SER A 191 -12.44 19.10 -4.72
CA SER A 191 -13.88 18.99 -4.47
C SER A 191 -14.13 18.06 -3.30
N VAL A 192 -15.25 18.27 -2.62
CA VAL A 192 -15.70 17.47 -1.50
C VAL A 192 -17.13 17.02 -1.69
N PHE A 193 -17.42 15.79 -1.30
CA PHE A 193 -18.77 15.26 -1.22
C PHE A 193 -18.88 14.30 -0.02
N LYS A 194 -20.11 13.86 0.28
CA LYS A 194 -20.38 12.90 1.33
C LYS A 194 -21.03 11.64 0.75
N VAL A 195 -20.66 10.50 1.31
CA VAL A 195 -21.31 9.21 1.06
C VAL A 195 -21.94 8.76 2.38
N ALA A 196 -23.26 8.73 2.42
CA ALA A 196 -24.07 8.33 3.58
C ALA A 196 -25.00 7.15 3.26
N HIS A 197 -25.17 6.80 1.98
CA HIS A 197 -26.05 5.72 1.53
C HIS A 197 -25.41 4.90 0.42
N GLU A 198 -25.80 3.62 0.31
CA GLU A 198 -25.25 2.70 -0.70
C GLU A 198 -25.49 3.16 -2.14
N ARG A 199 -26.64 3.80 -2.41
CA ARG A 199 -26.96 4.34 -3.75
C ARG A 199 -25.91 5.34 -4.27
N GLN A 200 -25.14 5.96 -3.37
CA GLN A 200 -24.12 6.96 -3.70
C GLN A 200 -22.76 6.35 -4.06
N ILE A 201 -22.58 5.04 -3.84
CA ILE A 201 -21.28 4.38 -3.98
C ILE A 201 -20.81 4.38 -5.45
N LEU A 202 -21.70 4.11 -6.40
CA LEU A 202 -21.35 4.10 -7.81
C LEU A 202 -20.87 5.48 -8.30
N ASP A 203 -21.60 6.54 -7.93
CA ASP A 203 -21.20 7.91 -8.25
C ASP A 203 -19.88 8.28 -7.57
N ALA A 204 -19.71 7.92 -6.30
CA ALA A 204 -18.47 8.16 -5.56
C ALA A 204 -17.27 7.53 -6.26
N ILE A 205 -17.38 6.27 -6.69
CA ILE A 205 -16.32 5.55 -7.41
C ILE A 205 -16.06 6.22 -8.76
N ALA A 206 -17.11 6.61 -9.50
CA ALA A 206 -16.96 7.29 -10.78
C ALA A 206 -16.19 8.62 -10.65
N ILE A 207 -16.50 9.41 -9.62
CA ILE A 207 -15.79 10.66 -9.29
C ILE A 207 -14.33 10.39 -8.95
N ILE A 208 -14.08 9.41 -8.06
CA ILE A 208 -12.72 9.03 -7.63
C ILE A 208 -11.88 8.59 -8.84
N LYS A 209 -12.45 7.86 -9.80
CA LYS A 209 -11.78 7.48 -11.05
C LYS A 209 -11.40 8.68 -11.91
N GLN A 210 -12.34 9.61 -12.11
CA GLN A 210 -12.06 10.84 -12.87
C GLN A 210 -10.99 11.69 -12.18
N ALA A 211 -10.99 11.75 -10.84
CA ALA A 211 -9.96 12.46 -10.08
C ALA A 211 -8.56 11.85 -10.27
N HIS A 212 -8.46 10.51 -10.28
CA HIS A 212 -7.20 9.82 -10.61
C HIS A 212 -6.69 10.21 -11.99
N GLN A 213 -7.54 10.13 -13.02
CA GLN A 213 -7.15 10.49 -14.39
C GLN A 213 -6.63 11.94 -14.48
N LYS A 214 -7.27 12.87 -13.78
CA LYS A 214 -6.88 14.29 -13.76
C LYS A 214 -5.57 14.55 -13.01
N LYS A 215 -5.31 13.82 -11.92
CA LYS A 215 -4.15 14.05 -11.06
C LYS A 215 -2.92 13.28 -11.50
N CYS A 216 -3.12 12.06 -11.99
CA CYS A 216 -2.09 11.04 -12.16
C CYS A 216 -2.08 10.41 -13.55
N GLY A 217 -3.04 10.74 -14.42
CA GLY A 217 -2.90 10.43 -15.84
C GLY A 217 -1.67 11.14 -16.38
N ASP A 218 -0.86 10.42 -17.16
CA ASP A 218 0.35 10.95 -17.78
C ASP A 218 0.02 12.25 -18.51
N LYS A 219 0.67 13.34 -18.11
CA LYS A 219 0.79 14.52 -18.96
C LYS A 219 1.80 14.20 -20.05
N SER A 220 1.39 13.38 -21.01
CA SER A 220 2.06 13.30 -22.30
C SER A 220 1.71 14.57 -23.08
N THR A 221 2.49 15.61 -22.85
CA THR A 221 2.66 16.76 -23.74
C THR A 221 4.14 16.93 -23.99
#